data_AF-A0A950S4N5-F1
#
_entry.id   AF-A0A950S4N5-F1
#
_cell.length_a   1.000
_cell.length_b   1.000
_cell.length_c   1.000
_cell.angle_alpha   90.00
_cell.angle_beta   90.00
_cell.angle_gamma   90.00
#
_symmetry.space_group_name_H-M   'P 1'
#
loop_
_entity.id
_entity.type
_entity.pdbx_description
1 polymer ?
#
loop_
_entity_poly.entity_id
_entity_poly.type
_entity_poly.pdbx_seq_one_letter_code
_entity_poly.pdbx_strand_id
1 'polypeptide(L)'
;MAFRLDAERIARLEAGGWRAYYDREWPRLIKLIVQLNQEQFHIPFPLSVVAALHVARGSAAWAPVDHDEANVRKHFRRFYRMARRWSGLTFDPIHAADLEVNYFAEHRRLIGRADKTTFVEAMAALHSELFGLPIERMVESARWRVEANNTVDTITDGSSRDPDADWAKLESELRECYRSIQRELDAAER
;
A
#
# COMPACT_ATOMS: atom_id res chain seq x y z
N MET A 1 -5.42 -12.37 19.67
CA MET A 1 -6.59 -12.15 18.81
C MET A 1 -6.03 -12.06 17.41
N ALA A 2 -6.35 -13.05 16.57
CA ALA A 2 -5.87 -13.19 15.21
C ALA A 2 -6.17 -11.94 14.36
N PHE A 3 -5.17 -11.36 13.69
CA PHE A 3 -5.41 -10.26 12.77
C PHE A 3 -5.99 -10.83 11.48
N ARG A 4 -7.28 -10.57 11.23
CA ARG A 4 -7.99 -11.09 10.05
C ARG A 4 -8.23 -9.99 9.05
N LEU A 5 -7.66 -10.15 7.86
CA LEU A 5 -7.88 -9.27 6.72
C LEU A 5 -8.88 -9.84 5.73
N ASP A 6 -9.77 -9.00 5.19
CA ASP A 6 -10.64 -9.36 4.06
C ASP A 6 -9.92 -8.97 2.77
N ALA A 7 -9.16 -9.93 2.20
CA ALA A 7 -8.32 -9.70 1.04
C ALA A 7 -9.09 -9.13 -0.17
N GLU A 8 -10.32 -9.62 -0.40
CA GLU A 8 -11.18 -9.18 -1.50
C GLU A 8 -11.65 -7.73 -1.31
N ARG A 9 -12.03 -7.39 -0.09
CA ARG A 9 -12.53 -6.05 0.22
C ARG A 9 -11.41 -5.02 0.20
N ILE A 10 -10.24 -5.35 0.75
CA ILE A 10 -9.07 -4.45 0.76
C ILE A 10 -8.60 -4.20 -0.67
N ALA A 11 -8.44 -5.25 -1.49
CA ALA A 11 -8.04 -5.11 -2.89
C ALA A 11 -8.99 -4.21 -3.70
N ARG A 12 -10.30 -4.38 -3.54
CA ARG A 12 -11.32 -3.54 -4.20
C ARG A 12 -11.25 -2.08 -3.78
N LEU A 13 -11.13 -1.83 -2.47
CA LEU A 13 -11.06 -0.48 -1.93
C LEU A 13 -9.81 0.24 -2.42
N GLU A 14 -8.69 -0.45 -2.49
CA GLU A 14 -7.44 0.11 -2.95
C GLU A 14 -7.39 0.33 -4.47
N ALA A 15 -7.77 -0.67 -5.28
CA ALA A 15 -7.86 -0.51 -6.73
C ALA A 15 -8.81 0.65 -7.09
N GLY A 16 -9.96 0.72 -6.43
CA GLY A 16 -10.90 1.83 -6.58
C GLY A 16 -10.29 3.17 -6.14
N GLY A 17 -9.46 3.18 -5.09
CA GLY A 17 -8.75 4.36 -4.63
C GLY A 17 -7.75 4.85 -5.67
N TRP A 18 -6.94 3.96 -6.25
CA TRP A 18 -5.98 4.31 -7.29
C TRP A 18 -6.69 4.84 -8.54
N ARG A 19 -7.79 4.20 -8.95
CA ARG A 19 -8.64 4.68 -10.04
C ARG A 19 -9.25 6.05 -9.75
N ALA A 20 -9.83 6.26 -8.56
CA ALA A 20 -10.41 7.55 -8.17
C ALA A 20 -9.37 8.67 -8.07
N TYR A 21 -8.14 8.36 -7.68
CA TYR A 21 -7.02 9.31 -7.69
C TYR A 21 -6.70 9.75 -9.13
N TYR A 22 -6.65 8.80 -10.07
CA TYR A 22 -6.42 9.07 -11.49
C TYR A 22 -7.56 9.86 -12.13
N ASP A 23 -8.81 9.46 -11.88
CA ASP A 23 -10.02 10.16 -12.35
C ASP A 23 -10.22 11.53 -11.66
N ARG A 24 -9.32 11.91 -10.72
CA ARG A 24 -9.36 13.12 -9.89
C ARG A 24 -10.68 13.26 -9.11
N GLU A 25 -11.34 12.15 -8.81
CA GLU A 25 -12.56 12.05 -8.01
C GLU A 25 -12.24 12.13 -6.51
N TRP A 26 -11.74 13.27 -6.05
CA TRP A 26 -11.28 13.48 -4.66
C TRP A 26 -12.28 13.05 -3.57
N PRO A 27 -13.60 13.33 -3.69
CA PRO A 27 -14.57 12.89 -2.68
C PRO A 27 -14.65 11.37 -2.58
N ARG A 28 -14.59 10.68 -3.72
CA ARG A 28 -14.62 9.21 -3.78
C ARG A 28 -13.33 8.62 -3.26
N LEU A 29 -12.18 9.20 -3.63
CA LEU A 29 -10.87 8.81 -3.11
C LEU A 29 -10.83 8.86 -1.58
N ILE A 30 -11.26 9.98 -0.98
CA ILE A 30 -11.28 10.14 0.48
C ILE A 30 -12.16 9.07 1.12
N LYS A 31 -13.37 8.83 0.57
CA LYS A 31 -14.28 7.80 1.06
C LYS A 31 -13.63 6.40 1.02
N LEU A 32 -12.96 6.06 -0.08
CA LEU A 32 -12.31 4.76 -0.26
C LEU A 32 -11.12 4.58 0.67
N ILE A 33 -10.26 5.59 0.85
CA ILE A 33 -9.13 5.52 1.79
C ILE A 33 -9.63 5.41 3.24
N VAL A 34 -10.72 6.12 3.59
CA VAL A 34 -11.33 6.02 4.92
C VAL A 34 -11.84 4.60 5.18
N GLN A 35 -12.53 3.99 4.20
CA GLN A 35 -12.99 2.61 4.29
C GLN A 35 -11.82 1.63 4.34
N LEU A 36 -10.78 1.83 3.53
CA LEU A 36 -9.57 1.01 3.54
C LEU A 36 -8.91 0.99 4.92
N ASN A 37 -8.75 2.16 5.54
CA ASN A 37 -8.19 2.30 6.89
C ASN A 37 -9.03 1.61 7.97
N GLN A 38 -10.36 1.58 7.81
CA GLN A 38 -11.27 0.87 8.71
C GLN A 38 -11.16 -0.65 8.53
N GLU A 39 -11.12 -1.14 7.29
CA GLU A 39 -11.04 -2.56 7.02
C GLU A 39 -9.67 -3.14 7.35
N GLN A 40 -8.59 -2.45 6.97
CA GLN A 40 -7.23 -2.94 7.13
C GLN A 40 -6.70 -2.76 8.55
N PHE A 41 -6.96 -1.62 9.20
CA PHE A 41 -6.36 -1.30 10.50
C PHE A 41 -7.38 -1.06 11.61
N HIS A 42 -8.68 -1.29 11.34
CA HIS A 42 -9.76 -1.10 12.31
C HIS A 42 -9.77 0.28 12.95
N ILE A 43 -9.23 1.29 12.25
CA ILE A 43 -9.20 2.67 12.73
C ILE A 43 -10.65 3.18 12.74
N PRO A 44 -11.19 3.65 13.87
CA PRO A 44 -12.56 4.13 13.93
C PRO A 44 -12.73 5.46 13.18
N PHE A 45 -13.92 5.70 12.65
CA PHE A 45 -14.32 7.06 12.29
C PHE A 45 -14.40 7.91 13.58
N PRO A 46 -13.90 9.17 13.60
CA PRO A 46 -13.38 10.00 12.50
C PRO A 46 -11.87 9.90 12.26
N LEU A 47 -11.14 9.07 13.02
CA LEU A 47 -9.68 8.98 12.93
C LEU A 47 -9.18 8.45 11.58
N SER A 48 -9.97 7.64 10.87
CA SER A 48 -9.64 7.18 9.52
C SER A 48 -9.50 8.33 8.51
N VAL A 49 -10.22 9.45 8.72
CA VAL A 49 -10.08 10.66 7.90
C VAL A 49 -8.74 11.34 8.19
N VAL A 50 -8.35 11.41 9.46
CA VAL A 50 -7.06 11.96 9.88
C VAL A 50 -5.90 11.10 9.34
N ALA A 51 -6.05 9.78 9.35
CA ALA A 51 -5.10 8.85 8.75
C ALA A 51 -4.97 9.08 7.23
N ALA A 52 -6.10 9.16 6.51
CA ALA A 52 -6.13 9.47 5.08
C ALA A 52 -5.45 10.81 4.75
N LEU A 53 -5.69 11.84 5.58
CA LEU A 53 -5.04 13.15 5.45
C LEU A 53 -3.53 13.11 5.68
N HIS A 54 -3.02 12.20 6.52
CA HIS A 54 -1.58 12.01 6.69
C HIS A 54 -0.95 11.32 5.49
N VAL A 55 -1.58 10.27 4.95
CA VAL A 55 -1.13 9.60 3.72
C VAL A 55 -1.11 10.60 2.56
N ALA A 56 -2.21 11.32 2.32
CA ALA A 56 -2.31 12.30 1.24
C ALA A 56 -1.23 13.40 1.34
N ARG A 57 -0.96 13.91 2.55
CA ARG A 57 0.11 14.90 2.76
C ARG A 57 1.51 14.31 2.56
N GLY A 58 1.73 13.06 2.98
CA GLY A 58 2.99 12.34 2.74
C GLY A 58 3.27 12.15 1.25
N SER A 59 2.27 11.67 0.50
CA SER A 59 2.35 11.51 -0.95
C SER A 59 2.54 12.84 -1.67
N ALA A 60 1.83 13.89 -1.27
CA ALA A 60 2.01 15.23 -1.83
C ALA A 60 3.40 15.81 -1.53
N ALA A 61 3.94 15.55 -0.33
CA ALA A 61 5.30 15.95 0.03
C ALA A 61 6.36 15.18 -0.77
N TRP A 62 6.09 13.94 -1.19
CA TRP A 62 6.98 13.13 -2.04
C TRP A 62 6.93 13.50 -3.53
N ALA A 63 5.87 14.16 -3.98
CA ALA A 63 5.66 14.46 -5.40
C ALA A 63 6.79 15.30 -6.05
N PRO A 64 7.36 16.33 -5.40
CA PRO A 64 8.50 17.07 -5.94
C PRO A 64 9.77 16.21 -6.07
N VAL A 65 10.62 16.52 -7.06
CA VAL A 65 11.94 15.85 -7.21
C VAL A 65 12.87 16.22 -6.05
N ASP A 66 12.89 17.50 -5.67
CA ASP A 66 13.61 18.04 -4.51
C ASP A 66 12.67 18.10 -3.30
N HIS A 67 12.33 16.94 -2.75
CA HIS A 67 11.46 16.83 -1.59
C HIS A 67 12.25 16.63 -0.30
N ASP A 68 11.72 17.14 0.80
CA ASP A 68 12.25 16.86 2.13
C ASP A 68 11.78 15.47 2.61
N GLU A 69 12.65 14.48 2.48
CA GLU A 69 12.40 13.11 2.97
C GLU A 69 12.02 13.09 4.46
N ALA A 70 12.58 13.97 5.29
CA ALA A 70 12.25 14.01 6.71
C ALA A 70 10.79 14.42 6.93
N ASN A 71 10.27 15.33 6.11
CA ASN A 71 8.87 15.72 6.13
C ASN A 71 7.94 14.60 5.64
N VAL A 72 8.34 13.87 4.59
CA VAL A 72 7.60 12.70 4.09
C VAL A 72 7.51 11.63 5.19
N ARG A 73 8.65 11.25 5.78
CA ARG A 73 8.73 10.28 6.90
C ARG A 73 7.88 10.73 8.08
N LYS A 74 7.87 12.01 8.43
CA LYS A 74 7.03 12.55 9.52
C LYS A 74 5.53 12.28 9.31
N HIS A 75 5.04 12.38 8.08
CA HIS A 75 3.64 12.10 7.77
C HIS A 75 3.33 10.60 7.88
N PHE A 76 4.16 9.73 7.30
CA PHE A 76 3.97 8.28 7.39
C PHE A 76 4.12 7.74 8.82
N ARG A 77 5.06 8.27 9.61
CA ARG A 77 5.21 7.92 11.04
C ARG A 77 3.95 8.20 11.83
N ARG A 78 3.23 9.29 11.54
CA ARG A 78 1.95 9.61 12.19
C ARG A 78 0.86 8.64 11.77
N PHE A 79 0.78 8.35 10.48
CA PHE A 79 -0.15 7.35 9.93
C PHE A 79 0.05 5.98 10.59
N TYR A 80 1.27 5.43 10.54
CA TYR A 80 1.58 4.11 11.08
C TYR A 80 1.38 4.03 12.60
N ARG A 81 1.59 5.14 13.33
CA ARG A 81 1.31 5.18 14.78
C ARG A 81 -0.18 5.04 15.07
N MET A 82 -1.03 5.60 14.21
CA MET A 82 -2.49 5.40 14.29
C MET A 82 -2.86 3.98 13.88
N ALA A 83 -2.31 3.47 12.78
CA ALA A 83 -2.56 2.12 12.31
C ALA A 83 -2.21 1.07 13.38
N ARG A 84 -1.02 1.15 13.98
CA ARG A 84 -0.61 0.25 15.08
C ARG A 84 -1.55 0.32 16.28
N ARG A 85 -1.94 1.54 16.69
CA ARG A 85 -2.77 1.75 17.89
C ARG A 85 -4.14 1.05 17.79
N TRP A 86 -4.72 0.95 16.59
CA TRP A 86 -6.08 0.45 16.40
C TRP A 86 -6.15 -0.95 15.78
N SER A 87 -5.13 -1.35 15.02
CA SER A 87 -5.08 -2.68 14.38
C SER A 87 -4.76 -3.82 15.33
N GLY A 88 -4.13 -3.52 16.48
CA GLY A 88 -3.61 -4.55 17.38
C GLY A 88 -2.31 -5.21 16.89
N LEU A 89 -1.75 -4.76 15.76
CA LEU A 89 -0.46 -5.21 15.24
C LEU A 89 0.70 -4.66 16.09
N THR A 90 1.85 -5.36 16.07
CA THR A 90 2.98 -5.09 16.97
C THR A 90 4.16 -4.37 16.31
N PHE A 91 4.09 -4.05 15.02
CA PHE A 91 5.15 -3.42 14.23
C PHE A 91 5.64 -2.06 14.77
N ASP A 92 6.85 -1.64 14.39
CA ASP A 92 7.40 -0.32 14.71
C ASP A 92 6.94 0.74 13.68
N PRO A 93 6.15 1.75 14.08
CA PRO A 93 5.70 2.81 13.18
C PRO A 93 6.81 3.66 12.58
N ILE A 94 7.98 3.73 13.23
CA ILE A 94 9.14 4.47 12.73
C ILE A 94 9.77 3.67 11.59
N HIS A 95 10.06 2.39 11.85
CA HIS A 95 10.65 1.51 10.86
C HIS A 95 9.74 1.32 9.64
N ALA A 96 8.44 1.09 9.84
CA ALA A 96 7.46 0.99 8.76
C ALA A 96 7.43 2.24 7.86
N ALA A 97 7.54 3.43 8.45
CA ALA A 97 7.57 4.68 7.68
C ALA A 97 8.88 4.85 6.89
N ASP A 98 10.00 4.39 7.43
CA ASP A 98 11.29 4.44 6.71
C ASP A 98 11.28 3.42 5.54
N LEU A 99 10.69 2.24 5.74
CA LEU A 99 10.47 1.23 4.68
C LEU A 99 9.52 1.71 3.59
N GLU A 100 8.43 2.41 3.95
CA GLU A 100 7.48 2.99 2.98
C GLU A 100 8.18 4.03 2.07
N VAL A 101 9.03 4.88 2.65
CA VAL A 101 9.81 5.86 1.89
C VAL A 101 10.87 5.18 1.01
N ASN A 102 11.51 4.12 1.50
CA ASN A 102 12.43 3.31 0.70
C ASN A 102 11.70 2.66 -0.50
N TYR A 103 10.50 2.12 -0.28
CA TYR A 103 9.64 1.65 -1.35
C TYR A 103 9.39 2.74 -2.39
N PHE A 104 8.98 3.95 -1.99
CA PHE A 104 8.74 5.04 -2.93
C PHE A 104 10.00 5.42 -3.73
N ALA A 105 11.16 5.42 -3.09
CA ALA A 105 12.44 5.68 -3.74
C ALA A 105 12.75 4.61 -4.80
N GLU A 106 12.61 3.33 -4.45
CA GLU A 106 12.85 2.21 -5.38
C GLU A 106 11.83 2.17 -6.52
N HIS A 107 10.55 2.43 -6.24
CA HIS A 107 9.52 2.54 -7.29
C HIS A 107 9.93 3.60 -8.31
N ARG A 108 10.26 4.83 -7.86
CA ARG A 108 10.69 5.93 -8.73
C ARG A 108 11.98 5.59 -9.52
N ARG A 109 12.95 4.93 -8.89
CA ARG A 109 14.23 4.56 -9.53
C ARG A 109 14.06 3.51 -10.62
N LEU A 110 13.09 2.62 -10.45
CA LEU A 110 12.90 1.43 -11.28
C LEU A 110 11.73 1.58 -12.28
N ILE A 111 11.06 2.73 -12.35
CA ILE A 111 10.07 3.01 -13.40
C ILE A 111 10.71 2.72 -14.78
N GLY A 112 10.00 1.96 -15.61
CA GLY A 112 10.45 1.57 -16.96
C GLY A 112 11.62 0.58 -17.04
N ARG A 113 12.16 0.09 -15.91
CA ARG A 113 13.21 -0.93 -15.90
C ARG A 113 12.64 -2.34 -15.86
N ALA A 114 13.27 -3.27 -16.58
CA ALA A 114 12.87 -4.68 -16.59
C ALA A 114 13.19 -5.40 -15.27
N ASP A 115 14.31 -5.04 -14.62
CA ASP A 115 14.66 -5.60 -13.31
C ASP A 115 13.97 -4.84 -12.19
N LYS A 116 13.09 -5.55 -11.47
CA LYS A 116 12.33 -5.05 -10.31
C LYS A 116 12.71 -5.77 -9.02
N THR A 117 13.83 -6.51 -8.98
CA THR A 117 14.21 -7.33 -7.83
C THR A 117 14.29 -6.51 -6.54
N THR A 118 14.96 -5.35 -6.60
CA THR A 118 15.10 -4.43 -5.47
C THR A 118 13.78 -3.77 -5.06
N PHE A 119 12.83 -3.60 -5.97
CA PHE A 119 11.47 -3.15 -5.64
C PHE A 119 10.71 -4.23 -4.86
N VAL A 120 10.79 -5.49 -5.32
CA VAL A 120 10.17 -6.63 -4.63
C VAL A 120 10.77 -6.79 -3.22
N GLU A 121 12.09 -6.66 -3.07
CA GLU A 121 12.76 -6.73 -1.77
C GLU A 121 12.31 -5.62 -0.83
N ALA A 122 12.22 -4.37 -1.29
CA ALA A 122 11.74 -3.24 -0.50
C ALA A 122 10.29 -3.45 -0.04
N MET A 123 9.43 -3.95 -0.93
CA MET A 123 8.03 -4.24 -0.63
C MET A 123 7.88 -5.43 0.33
N ALA A 124 8.69 -6.48 0.16
CA ALA A 124 8.68 -7.64 1.06
C ALA A 124 9.13 -7.25 2.47
N ALA A 125 10.12 -6.38 2.60
CA ALA A 125 10.55 -5.84 3.88
C ALA A 125 9.44 -5.04 4.58
N LEU A 126 8.70 -4.21 3.82
CA LEU A 126 7.54 -3.48 4.34
C LEU A 126 6.44 -4.43 4.82
N HIS A 127 6.04 -5.42 4.02
CA HIS A 127 5.04 -6.41 4.41
C HIS A 127 5.48 -7.21 5.64
N SER A 128 6.75 -7.62 5.69
CA SER A 128 7.37 -8.32 6.83
C SER A 128 7.22 -7.51 8.12
N GLU A 129 7.57 -6.22 8.09
CA GLU A 129 7.42 -5.32 9.22
C GLU A 129 5.94 -5.20 9.65
N LEU A 130 5.03 -4.94 8.71
CA LEU A 130 3.62 -4.68 9.04
C LEU A 130 2.90 -5.90 9.62
N PHE A 131 3.18 -7.08 9.11
CA PHE A 131 2.49 -8.32 9.52
C PHE A 131 3.28 -9.16 10.52
N GLY A 132 4.53 -8.78 10.83
CA GLY A 132 5.37 -9.48 11.79
C GLY A 132 5.77 -10.89 11.37
N LEU A 133 5.84 -11.15 10.06
CA LEU A 133 6.19 -12.45 9.48
C LEU A 133 7.56 -12.37 8.77
N PRO A 134 8.32 -13.48 8.69
CA PRO A 134 9.59 -13.52 7.96
C PRO A 134 9.49 -12.99 6.53
N ILE A 135 10.53 -12.28 6.08
CA ILE A 135 10.56 -11.66 4.75
C ILE A 135 10.36 -12.67 3.62
N GLU A 136 10.85 -13.90 3.78
CA GLU A 136 10.73 -14.97 2.79
C GLU A 136 9.28 -15.34 2.50
N ARG A 137 8.41 -15.24 3.51
CA ARG A 137 6.96 -15.48 3.37
C ARG A 137 6.24 -14.33 2.68
N MET A 138 6.83 -13.13 2.71
CA MET A 138 6.24 -11.91 2.15
C MET A 138 6.68 -11.62 0.72
N VAL A 139 7.58 -12.42 0.14
CA VAL A 139 8.06 -12.22 -1.24
C VAL A 139 6.93 -12.35 -2.27
N GLU A 140 6.01 -13.30 -2.09
CA GLU A 140 4.92 -13.51 -3.03
C GLU A 140 3.95 -12.33 -3.05
N SER A 141 3.52 -11.85 -1.88
CA SER A 141 2.67 -10.67 -1.80
C SER A 141 3.36 -9.42 -2.35
N ALA A 142 4.66 -9.27 -2.08
CA ALA A 142 5.45 -8.20 -2.64
C ALA A 142 5.52 -8.22 -4.18
N ARG A 143 5.68 -9.39 -4.80
CA ARG A 143 5.66 -9.54 -6.27
C ARG A 143 4.33 -9.09 -6.85
N TRP A 144 3.22 -9.58 -6.30
CA TRP A 144 1.88 -9.19 -6.77
C TRP A 144 1.63 -7.69 -6.63
N ARG A 145 2.12 -7.09 -5.54
CA ARG A 145 2.05 -5.64 -5.34
C ARG A 145 2.86 -4.87 -6.38
N VAL A 146 4.07 -5.34 -6.69
CA VAL A 146 4.92 -4.74 -7.73
C VAL A 146 4.29 -4.86 -9.12
N GLU A 147 3.63 -5.98 -9.43
CA GLU A 147 2.87 -6.13 -10.68
C GLU A 147 1.70 -5.13 -10.76
N ALA A 148 0.94 -4.94 -9.68
CA ALA A 148 -0.09 -3.91 -9.61
C ALA A 148 0.47 -2.50 -9.86
N ASN A 149 1.64 -2.19 -9.28
CA ASN A 149 2.36 -0.94 -9.54
C ASN A 149 2.77 -0.80 -11.02
N ASN A 150 3.26 -1.87 -11.67
CA ASN A 150 3.60 -1.83 -13.09
C ASN A 150 2.35 -1.62 -13.95
N THR A 151 1.24 -2.28 -13.62
CA THR A 151 -0.03 -2.13 -14.34
C THR A 151 -0.53 -0.68 -14.24
N VAL A 152 -0.52 -0.06 -13.06
CA VAL A 152 -0.91 1.37 -12.95
C VAL A 152 0.08 2.28 -13.67
N ASP A 153 1.38 2.00 -13.65
CA ASP A 153 2.38 2.78 -14.38
C ASP A 153 2.04 2.80 -15.89
N THR A 154 1.66 1.65 -16.49
CA THR A 154 1.25 1.57 -17.91
C THR A 154 -0.06 2.32 -18.24
N ILE A 155 -0.95 2.47 -17.26
CA ILE A 155 -2.15 3.30 -17.40
C ILE A 155 -1.75 4.77 -17.37
N THR A 156 -0.84 5.15 -16.46
CA THR A 156 -0.45 6.55 -16.24
C THR A 156 0.49 7.10 -17.31
N ASP A 157 1.34 6.27 -17.92
CA ASP A 157 2.24 6.67 -19.00
C ASP A 157 1.53 6.71 -20.37
N GLY A 158 0.27 6.27 -20.43
CA GLY A 158 -0.55 6.25 -21.64
C GLY A 158 -0.21 5.11 -22.61
N SER A 159 0.59 4.12 -22.20
CA SER A 159 0.92 2.95 -23.02
C SER A 159 -0.18 1.89 -23.04
N SER A 160 -1.09 1.93 -22.05
CA SER A 160 -2.28 1.07 -21.98
C SER A 160 -3.17 1.23 -23.22
N ARG A 161 -3.53 0.09 -23.82
CA ARG A 161 -4.45 0.04 -24.97
C ARG A 161 -5.92 -0.04 -24.54
N ASP A 162 -6.16 -0.57 -23.34
CA ASP A 162 -7.48 -0.73 -22.73
C ASP A 162 -7.36 -0.47 -21.23
N PRO A 163 -7.48 0.81 -20.80
CA PRO A 163 -7.34 1.18 -19.40
C PRO A 163 -8.34 0.47 -18.48
N ASP A 164 -9.55 0.17 -18.96
CA ASP A 164 -10.57 -0.50 -18.15
C ASP A 164 -10.19 -1.98 -17.89
N ALA A 165 -9.64 -2.67 -18.89
CA ALA A 165 -9.10 -4.02 -18.71
C ALA A 165 -7.88 -4.02 -17.78
N ASP A 166 -7.00 -3.03 -17.89
CA ASP A 166 -5.82 -2.91 -17.02
C ASP A 166 -6.20 -2.59 -15.57
N TRP A 167 -7.25 -1.79 -15.33
CA TRP A 167 -7.79 -1.60 -13.98
C TRP A 167 -8.33 -2.91 -13.39
N ALA A 168 -9.00 -3.75 -14.19
CA ALA A 168 -9.49 -5.05 -13.73
C ALA A 168 -8.34 -6.05 -13.45
N LYS A 169 -7.27 -5.99 -14.26
CA LYS A 169 -6.04 -6.75 -14.05
C LYS A 169 -5.37 -6.33 -12.73
N LEU A 170 -5.22 -5.03 -12.52
CA LEU A 170 -4.66 -4.46 -11.30
C LEU A 170 -5.41 -4.88 -10.04
N GLU A 171 -6.75 -4.85 -10.08
CA GLU A 171 -7.55 -5.32 -8.96
C GLU A 171 -7.31 -6.81 -8.66
N SER A 172 -7.15 -7.63 -9.70
CA SER A 172 -6.86 -9.05 -9.56
C SER A 172 -5.47 -9.29 -8.96
N GLU A 173 -4.46 -8.52 -9.37
CA GLU A 173 -3.11 -8.54 -8.81
C GLU A 173 -3.12 -8.17 -7.32
N LEU A 174 -3.86 -7.12 -6.94
CA LEU A 174 -4.03 -6.74 -5.54
C LEU A 174 -4.76 -7.82 -4.73
N ARG A 175 -5.75 -8.50 -5.30
CA ARG A 175 -6.42 -9.63 -4.63
C ARG A 175 -5.43 -10.75 -4.33
N GLU A 176 -4.59 -11.13 -5.28
CA GLU A 176 -3.56 -12.16 -5.06
C GLU A 176 -2.52 -11.73 -4.02
N CYS A 177 -2.12 -10.46 -4.02
CA CYS A 177 -1.26 -9.89 -2.98
C CYS A 177 -1.84 -10.12 -1.57
N TYR A 178 -3.09 -9.72 -1.36
CA TYR A 178 -3.72 -9.84 -0.04
C TYR A 178 -4.09 -11.28 0.33
N ARG A 179 -4.47 -12.13 -0.63
CA ARG A 179 -4.70 -13.56 -0.39
C ARG A 179 -3.42 -14.27 0.05
N SER A 180 -2.28 -13.93 -0.55
CA SER A 180 -0.97 -14.46 -0.14
C SER A 180 -0.66 -14.08 1.31
N ILE A 181 -0.86 -12.81 1.70
CA ILE A 181 -0.67 -12.35 3.10
C ILE A 181 -1.61 -13.11 4.05
N GLN A 182 -2.90 -13.22 3.71
CA GLN A 182 -3.89 -13.92 4.53
C GLN A 182 -3.49 -15.38 4.77
N ARG A 183 -3.05 -16.08 3.71
CA ARG A 183 -2.61 -17.48 3.81
C ARG A 183 -1.44 -17.65 4.76
N GLU A 184 -0.47 -16.72 4.73
CA GLU A 184 0.70 -16.78 5.62
C GLU A 184 0.34 -16.47 7.07
N LEU A 185 -0.58 -15.56 7.33
CA LEU A 185 -1.12 -15.31 8.68
C LEU A 185 -1.88 -16.53 9.20
N ASP A 186 -2.77 -17.13 8.40
CA ASP A 186 -3.51 -18.35 8.75
C ASP A 186 -2.58 -19.56 8.97
N ALA A 187 -1.38 -19.55 8.38
CA ALA A 187 -0.37 -20.58 8.57
C ALA A 187 0.48 -20.34 9.83
N ALA A 188 0.69 -19.08 10.23
CA ALA A 188 1.43 -18.74 11.45
C ALA A 188 0.62 -18.95 12.74
N GLU A 189 -0.70 -19.00 12.63
CA GLU A 189 -1.62 -19.26 13.75
C GLU A 189 -1.86 -20.76 14.04
N ARG A 190 -1.39 -21.64 13.16
CA ARG A 190 -1.47 -23.10 13.30
C ARG A 190 -0.24 -23.67 14.00
#